data_AF-A0A7E4UND4-F1
#
_entry.id   AF-A0A7E4UND4-F1
#
_cell.length_a   1.000
_cell.length_b   1.000
_cell.length_c   1.000
_cell.angle_alpha   90.00
_cell.angle_beta   90.00
_cell.angle_gamma   90.00
#
_symmetry.space_group_name_H-M   'P 1'
#
loop_
_entity.id
_entity.type
_entity.pdbx_description
1 polymer ?
#
loop_
_entity_poly.entity_id
_entity_poly.type
_entity_poly.pdbx_seq_one_letter_code
_entity_poly.pdbx_strand_id
1 'polypeptide(L)'
;MANDEYLNKTVPDMYNLEVAIAQVVVVPMEIKNMQTLTVTKETLTSLYLKCSKFLTKSILDDRVIIHLDMTIVNAFYEPSSNKIVVPIAMLQLTSPNYIPAAIYGNVGAVIGHEIIHGIDTNFAHFDGDGHINPWMSQAGQASFDSMVQCVVNEYNEYNATDAKNNTFKVNGAQTAGENVADNGGLRAAYNAFLSDPEWNKPFPRTPKLKDTTNEQLFFLAFNRYFCIPPFDASLASHYVHSPYKIRVLGTLRNFEPFRKAFNCPVNSKYAPEKHCDVYAPSDAQSVNSNVAALSLFSVSLIMTVL
;
A
#
# COMPACT_ATOMS: atom_id res chain seq x y z
N MET A 1 -29.89 10.55 -12.20
CA MET A 1 -29.93 11.89 -11.57
C MET A 1 -29.21 11.95 -10.22
N ALA A 2 -28.70 10.84 -9.67
CA ALA A 2 -27.90 10.84 -8.43
C ALA A 2 -26.36 10.86 -8.65
N ASN A 3 -25.88 10.70 -9.90
CA ASN A 3 -24.45 10.57 -10.21
C ASN A 3 -23.71 11.91 -10.44
N ASP A 4 -24.43 12.97 -10.83
CA ASP A 4 -23.81 14.27 -11.13
C ASP A 4 -23.51 15.10 -9.86
N GLU A 5 -24.22 14.82 -8.76
CA GLU A 5 -23.99 15.45 -7.46
C GLU A 5 -22.81 14.81 -6.71
N TYR A 6 -22.50 13.54 -6.98
CA TYR A 6 -21.35 12.82 -6.45
C TYR A 6 -20.04 13.41 -6.98
N LEU A 7 -19.89 13.57 -8.30
CA LEU A 7 -18.68 14.11 -8.95
C LEU A 7 -18.48 15.61 -8.69
N ASN A 8 -19.53 16.44 -8.71
CA ASN A 8 -19.38 17.88 -8.48
C ASN A 8 -19.08 18.27 -7.02
N LYS A 9 -19.40 17.41 -6.04
CA LYS A 9 -19.05 17.62 -4.63
C LYS A 9 -17.78 16.90 -4.19
N THR A 10 -17.37 15.83 -4.89
CA THR A 10 -16.08 15.18 -4.64
C THR A 10 -14.92 15.93 -5.28
N VAL A 11 -15.07 16.65 -6.40
CA VAL A 11 -13.93 17.37 -7.02
C VAL A 11 -13.18 18.31 -6.06
N PRO A 12 -13.82 19.13 -5.19
CA PRO A 12 -13.13 19.89 -4.15
C PRO A 12 -12.42 19.01 -3.11
N ASP A 13 -13.08 17.94 -2.64
CA ASP A 13 -12.49 16.95 -1.73
C ASP A 13 -11.34 16.17 -2.40
N MET A 14 -11.34 16.08 -3.73
CA MET A 14 -10.31 15.45 -4.57
C MET A 14 -9.12 16.38 -4.85
N TYR A 15 -9.32 17.69 -4.94
CA TYR A 15 -8.23 18.67 -4.88
C TYR A 15 -7.57 18.66 -3.51
N ASN A 16 -8.34 18.50 -2.43
CA ASN A 16 -7.80 18.27 -1.09
C ASN A 16 -7.09 16.92 -0.98
N LEU A 17 -7.56 15.89 -1.70
CA LEU A 17 -6.87 14.61 -1.86
C LEU A 17 -5.53 14.78 -2.60
N GLU A 18 -5.46 15.67 -3.59
CA GLU A 18 -4.24 16.06 -4.33
C GLU A 18 -3.20 16.72 -3.42
N VAL A 19 -3.68 17.50 -2.44
CA VAL A 19 -2.87 18.10 -1.36
C VAL A 19 -2.57 17.08 -0.24
N ALA A 20 -3.44 16.08 -0.03
CA ALA A 20 -3.29 14.97 0.90
C ALA A 20 -2.46 13.80 0.34
N ILE A 21 -1.92 13.92 -0.88
CA ILE A 21 -1.00 12.93 -1.41
C ILE A 21 0.38 13.18 -0.84
N ALA A 22 0.85 12.14 -0.19
CA ALA A 22 2.08 12.15 0.55
C ALA A 22 3.31 12.44 -0.33
N GLN A 23 4.21 13.27 0.18
CA GLN A 23 5.53 13.42 -0.44
C GLN A 23 6.31 12.13 -0.25
N VAL A 24 6.83 11.57 -1.35
CA VAL A 24 7.63 10.35 -1.28
C VAL A 24 9.08 10.71 -1.04
N VAL A 25 9.59 10.27 0.11
CA VAL A 25 10.99 10.46 0.51
C VAL A 25 11.71 9.14 0.36
N VAL A 26 12.58 9.06 -0.66
CA VAL A 26 13.58 8.00 -0.76
C VAL A 26 14.78 8.42 0.08
N VAL A 27 15.11 7.63 1.10
CA VAL A 27 16.25 7.92 1.97
C VAL A 27 17.50 7.22 1.41
N PRO A 28 18.50 7.96 0.88
CA PRO A 28 19.72 7.36 0.35
C PRO A 28 20.63 6.86 1.47
N MET A 29 21.34 5.75 1.23
CA MET A 29 22.41 5.30 2.11
C MET A 29 23.67 6.17 1.94
N GLU A 30 23.92 7.10 2.87
CA GLU A 30 25.24 7.72 3.02
C GLU A 30 26.03 7.02 4.15
N ILE A 31 26.89 6.06 3.79
CA ILE A 31 27.87 5.51 4.74
C ILE A 31 29.11 6.42 4.74
N LYS A 32 29.22 7.32 5.72
CA LYS A 32 30.46 8.07 5.97
C LYS A 32 31.30 7.35 7.03
N ASN A 33 32.43 6.78 6.60
CA ASN A 33 33.54 6.23 7.42
C ASN A 33 33.16 5.27 8.56
N MET A 34 33.02 3.97 8.25
CA MET A 34 33.06 2.87 9.25
C MET A 34 34.42 2.15 9.27
N GLN A 35 35.53 2.88 9.33
CA GLN A 35 36.84 2.24 9.54
C GLN A 35 37.16 2.17 11.03
N THR A 36 37.27 0.93 11.52
CA THR A 36 37.74 0.49 12.86
C THR A 36 36.95 1.04 14.06
N LEU A 37 35.74 0.52 14.28
CA LEU A 37 35.04 0.67 15.56
C LEU A 37 35.26 -0.57 16.42
N THR A 38 36.11 -0.48 17.45
CA THR A 38 36.26 -1.56 18.45
C THR A 38 35.13 -1.45 19.46
N VAL A 39 34.22 -2.42 19.47
CA VAL A 39 33.06 -2.42 20.37
C VAL A 39 33.44 -3.06 21.72
N THR A 40 33.67 -2.24 22.76
CA THR A 40 33.71 -2.68 24.17
C THR A 40 32.39 -2.36 24.88
N LYS A 41 32.15 -2.93 26.07
CA LYS A 41 30.95 -2.62 26.88
C LYS A 41 30.84 -1.14 27.25
N GLU A 42 31.95 -0.48 27.58
CA GLU A 42 31.97 0.97 27.83
C GLU A 42 31.70 1.76 26.54
N THR A 43 32.26 1.31 25.42
CA THR A 43 32.07 1.94 24.10
C THR A 43 30.61 1.84 23.64
N LEU A 44 29.96 0.70 23.88
CA LEU A 44 28.54 0.47 23.57
C LEU A 44 27.62 1.36 24.42
N THR A 45 27.90 1.48 25.72
CA THR A 45 27.14 2.35 26.64
C THR A 45 27.29 3.83 26.25
N SER A 46 28.51 4.25 25.92
CA SER A 46 28.78 5.61 25.44
C SER A 46 28.08 5.90 24.11
N LEU A 47 28.08 4.92 23.19
CA LEU A 47 27.41 5.03 21.89
C LEU A 47 25.89 5.12 22.07
N TYR A 48 25.29 4.27 22.90
CA TYR A 48 23.88 4.31 23.23
C TYR A 48 23.45 5.67 23.78
N LEU A 49 24.20 6.22 24.74
CA LEU A 49 23.91 7.54 25.32
C LEU A 49 24.08 8.67 24.30
N LYS A 50 25.07 8.58 23.39
CA LYS A 50 25.25 9.56 22.31
C LYS A 50 24.11 9.48 21.29
N CYS A 51 23.71 8.27 20.88
CA CYS A 51 22.56 8.06 19.99
C CYS A 51 21.28 8.57 20.64
N SER A 52 21.02 8.24 21.91
CA SER A 52 19.85 8.71 22.64
C SER A 52 19.79 10.25 22.72
N LYS A 53 20.91 10.92 23.07
CA LYS A 53 20.98 12.38 23.08
C LYS A 53 20.78 13.00 21.69
N PHE A 54 21.34 12.38 20.65
CA PHE A 54 21.17 12.82 19.26
C PHE A 54 19.71 12.66 18.80
N LEU A 55 19.09 11.53 19.10
CA LEU A 55 17.67 11.25 18.84
C LEU A 55 16.79 12.30 19.54
N THR A 56 16.98 12.50 20.84
CA THR A 56 16.23 13.51 21.61
C THR A 56 16.42 14.90 21.03
N LYS A 57 17.64 15.29 20.65
CA LYS A 57 17.90 16.59 20.03
C LYS A 57 17.24 16.72 18.66
N SER A 58 17.25 15.67 17.84
CA SER A 58 16.65 15.69 16.50
C SER A 58 15.12 15.82 16.59
N ILE A 59 14.50 15.09 17.53
CA ILE A 59 13.08 15.22 17.86
C ILE A 59 12.74 16.64 18.31
N LEU A 60 13.59 17.27 19.14
CA LEU A 60 13.37 18.63 19.63
C LEU A 60 13.62 19.73 18.58
N ASP A 61 14.42 19.45 17.54
CA ASP A 61 14.74 20.39 16.48
C ASP A 61 13.70 20.37 15.33
N ASP A 62 12.56 19.67 15.47
CA ASP A 62 11.55 19.37 14.42
C ASP A 62 12.15 18.81 13.12
N ARG A 63 13.40 18.35 13.19
CA ARG A 63 14.03 17.56 12.14
C ARG A 63 13.50 16.16 12.34
N VAL A 64 12.34 15.90 11.73
CA VAL A 64 11.82 14.55 11.49
C VAL A 64 12.77 13.86 10.52
N ILE A 65 13.98 13.56 11.00
CA ILE A 65 14.83 12.55 10.42
C ILE A 65 14.09 11.28 10.81
N ILE A 66 13.34 10.74 9.86
CA ILE A 66 12.72 9.45 10.01
C ILE A 66 13.84 8.48 10.39
N HIS A 67 13.90 8.10 11.67
CA HIS A 67 14.92 7.20 12.23
C HIS A 67 14.59 5.76 11.85
N LEU A 68 14.29 5.53 10.57
CA LEU A 68 14.18 4.20 10.02
C LEU A 68 15.58 3.70 9.70
N ASP A 69 15.87 2.50 10.17
CA ASP A 69 17.04 1.78 9.69
C ASP A 69 16.86 1.56 8.18
N MET A 70 17.80 2.10 7.40
CA MET A 70 17.77 2.07 5.93
C MET A 70 17.86 0.65 5.36
N THR A 71 18.24 -0.32 6.19
CA THR A 71 18.27 -1.75 5.84
C THR A 71 16.93 -2.44 6.01
N ILE A 72 15.92 -1.76 6.55
CA ILE A 72 14.56 -2.29 6.69
C ILE A 72 13.92 -2.42 5.31
N VAL A 73 13.44 -3.62 5.01
CA VAL A 73 12.62 -3.93 3.82
C VAL A 73 11.16 -3.70 4.19
N ASN A 74 10.75 -2.44 4.24
CA ASN A 74 9.37 -2.01 4.51
C ASN A 74 9.11 -0.62 3.92
N ALA A 75 7.87 -0.14 3.96
CA ALA A 75 7.51 1.26 3.70
C ALA A 75 6.56 1.76 4.80
N PHE A 76 6.38 3.09 4.88
CA PHE A 76 5.61 3.72 5.94
C PHE A 76 4.93 5.01 5.48
N TYR A 77 3.71 5.24 5.97
CA TYR A 77 3.03 6.54 5.92
C TYR A 77 3.14 7.28 7.27
N GLU A 78 3.50 8.55 7.21
CA GLU A 78 3.58 9.46 8.37
C GLU A 78 2.46 10.51 8.27
N PRO A 79 1.37 10.39 9.06
CA PRO A 79 0.20 11.24 8.94
C PRO A 79 0.47 12.71 9.32
N SER A 80 1.31 12.96 10.32
CA SER A 80 1.55 14.31 10.84
C SER A 80 2.29 15.23 9.85
N SER A 81 3.00 14.62 8.89
CA SER A 81 3.71 15.35 7.85
C SER A 81 3.20 15.05 6.45
N ASN A 82 2.19 14.18 6.34
CA ASN A 82 1.66 13.65 5.09
C ASN A 82 2.79 13.19 4.15
N LYS A 83 3.55 12.17 4.58
CA LYS A 83 4.72 11.65 3.85
C LYS A 83 4.74 10.14 3.77
N ILE A 84 5.23 9.62 2.64
CA ILE A 84 5.58 8.21 2.48
C ILE A 84 7.09 8.09 2.54
N VAL A 85 7.55 7.12 3.33
CA VAL A 85 8.96 6.84 3.48
C VAL A 85 9.26 5.49 2.88
N VAL A 86 10.13 5.48 1.87
CA VAL A 86 10.59 4.27 1.19
C VAL A 86 12.10 4.13 1.41
N PRO A 87 12.54 3.33 2.40
CA PRO A 87 13.93 2.92 2.54
C PRO A 87 14.47 2.29 1.25
N ILE A 88 15.74 2.56 0.93
CA ILE A 88 16.37 2.03 -0.28
C ILE A 88 16.41 0.49 -0.31
N ALA A 89 16.47 -0.17 0.85
CA ALA A 89 16.40 -1.63 0.94
C ALA A 89 15.06 -2.21 0.46
N MET A 90 13.98 -1.44 0.44
CA MET A 90 12.71 -1.85 -0.16
C MET A 90 12.80 -1.95 -1.69
N LEU A 91 13.67 -1.13 -2.29
CA LEU A 91 13.83 -1.04 -3.74
C LEU A 91 14.66 -2.19 -4.32
N GLN A 92 15.32 -3.01 -3.50
CA GLN A 92 16.05 -4.21 -3.97
C GLN A 92 15.13 -5.24 -4.68
N LEU A 93 13.81 -5.09 -4.52
CA LEU A 93 12.80 -5.91 -5.18
C LEU A 93 12.55 -5.51 -6.65
N THR A 94 13.15 -4.40 -7.12
CA THR A 94 13.13 -4.02 -8.53
C THR A 94 14.15 -4.83 -9.33
N SER A 95 13.78 -5.22 -10.55
CA SER A 95 14.68 -5.93 -11.46
C SER A 95 15.62 -4.93 -12.15
N PRO A 96 16.91 -5.25 -12.35
CA PRO A 96 17.80 -4.40 -13.15
C PRO A 96 17.36 -4.29 -14.61
N ASN A 97 16.56 -5.25 -15.09
CA ASN A 97 15.82 -5.12 -16.33
C ASN A 97 14.44 -4.53 -16.01
N TYR A 98 14.15 -3.34 -16.54
CA TYR A 98 12.86 -2.69 -16.38
C TYR A 98 11.74 -3.58 -16.97
N ILE A 99 10.90 -4.14 -16.09
CA ILE A 99 9.71 -4.92 -16.44
C ILE A 99 8.53 -4.28 -15.71
N PRO A 100 7.75 -3.41 -16.38
CA PRO A 100 6.70 -2.61 -15.73
C PRO A 100 5.79 -3.46 -14.85
N ALA A 101 5.20 -4.52 -15.39
CA ALA A 101 4.26 -5.35 -14.64
C ALA A 101 4.87 -5.90 -13.33
N ALA A 102 6.15 -6.30 -13.34
CA ALA A 102 6.81 -6.81 -12.15
C ALA A 102 7.12 -5.71 -11.12
N ILE A 103 7.48 -4.51 -11.58
CA ILE A 103 7.82 -3.36 -10.74
C ILE A 103 6.56 -2.78 -10.10
N TYR A 104 5.55 -2.45 -10.92
CA TYR A 104 4.29 -1.89 -10.43
C TYR A 104 3.51 -2.90 -9.58
N GLY A 105 3.49 -4.18 -9.98
CA GLY A 105 2.81 -5.22 -9.20
C GLY A 105 3.45 -5.45 -7.83
N ASN A 106 4.75 -5.20 -7.67
CA ASN A 106 5.48 -5.40 -6.42
C ASN A 106 5.64 -4.09 -5.64
N VAL A 107 6.66 -3.29 -5.96
CA VAL A 107 6.97 -2.05 -5.25
C VAL A 107 5.89 -0.99 -5.49
N GLY A 108 5.27 -0.96 -6.69
CA GLY A 108 4.19 -0.03 -6.98
C GLY A 108 2.96 -0.26 -6.11
N ALA A 109 2.60 -1.53 -5.85
CA ALA A 109 1.50 -1.88 -4.95
C ALA A 109 1.79 -1.47 -3.51
N VAL A 110 3.04 -1.57 -3.05
CA VAL A 110 3.44 -1.10 -1.71
C VAL A 110 3.39 0.42 -1.62
N ILE A 111 3.92 1.14 -2.62
CA ILE A 111 3.80 2.61 -2.66
C ILE A 111 2.32 3.02 -2.68
N GLY A 112 1.50 2.35 -3.50
CA GLY A 112 0.06 2.55 -3.53
C GLY A 112 -0.59 2.32 -2.17
N HIS A 113 -0.18 1.28 -1.45
CA HIS A 113 -0.66 0.98 -0.09
C HIS A 113 -0.37 2.15 0.87
N GLU A 114 0.87 2.65 0.89
CA GLU A 114 1.22 3.79 1.75
C GLU A 114 0.52 5.10 1.34
N ILE A 115 0.20 5.30 0.06
CA ILE A 115 -0.63 6.44 -0.39
C ILE A 115 -2.04 6.33 0.21
N ILE A 116 -2.63 5.15 0.19
CA ILE A 116 -4.00 4.96 0.68
C ILE A 116 -4.08 5.11 2.20
N HIS A 117 -3.00 4.89 2.95
CA HIS A 117 -3.00 5.22 4.38
C HIS A 117 -3.39 6.67 4.65
N GLY A 118 -3.04 7.63 3.79
CA GLY A 118 -3.48 9.02 3.96
C GLY A 118 -5.00 9.21 3.99
N ILE A 119 -5.77 8.23 3.51
CA ILE A 119 -7.23 8.24 3.46
C ILE A 119 -7.84 6.92 3.93
N ASP A 120 -7.13 6.14 4.76
CA ASP A 120 -7.67 4.89 5.31
C ASP A 120 -8.49 5.14 6.59
N THR A 121 -8.97 4.07 7.23
CA THR A 121 -9.75 4.19 8.48
C THR A 121 -8.99 4.80 9.65
N ASN A 122 -7.65 4.71 9.63
CA ASN A 122 -6.81 5.23 10.69
C ASN A 122 -6.55 6.72 10.51
N PHE A 123 -6.45 7.21 9.27
CA PHE A 123 -5.97 8.58 9.01
C PHE A 123 -6.88 9.44 8.15
N ALA A 124 -8.05 8.98 7.69
CA ALA A 124 -9.00 9.80 6.92
C ALA A 124 -9.55 11.04 7.68
N HIS A 125 -9.22 11.21 8.95
CA HIS A 125 -9.53 12.41 9.74
C HIS A 125 -8.39 13.45 9.76
N PHE A 126 -7.26 13.17 9.12
CA PHE A 126 -6.19 14.11 8.86
C PHE A 126 -6.43 14.82 7.53
N ASP A 127 -6.23 16.13 7.48
CA ASP A 127 -6.18 16.89 6.22
C ASP A 127 -4.80 16.81 5.56
N GLY A 128 -4.65 17.44 4.39
CA GLY A 128 -3.40 17.40 3.62
C GLY A 128 -2.20 18.09 4.27
N ASP A 129 -2.43 18.91 5.31
CA ASP A 129 -1.38 19.53 6.11
C ASP A 129 -0.99 18.67 7.34
N GLY A 130 -1.63 17.51 7.53
CA GLY A 130 -1.39 16.62 8.66
C GLY A 130 -2.12 17.05 9.94
N HIS A 131 -3.15 17.90 9.85
CA HIS A 131 -3.97 18.30 10.99
C HIS A 131 -5.26 17.48 11.08
N ILE A 132 -5.73 17.23 12.31
CA ILE A 132 -7.01 16.55 12.53
C ILE A 132 -8.15 17.51 12.21
N ASN A 133 -8.78 17.33 11.05
CA ASN A 133 -9.87 18.17 10.56
C ASN A 133 -10.88 17.31 9.77
N PRO A 134 -12.18 17.36 10.09
CA PRO A 134 -13.20 16.66 9.32
C PRO A 134 -13.40 17.38 7.97
N TRP A 135 -12.67 16.93 6.95
CA TRP A 135 -12.68 17.53 5.62
C TRP A 135 -13.71 16.89 4.67
N MET A 136 -14.17 15.67 4.95
CA MET A 136 -15.19 15.00 4.14
C MET A 136 -16.57 15.62 4.34
N SER A 137 -17.30 15.83 3.24
CA SER A 137 -18.73 16.11 3.30
C SER A 137 -19.51 14.96 3.96
N GLN A 138 -20.71 15.24 4.48
CA GLN A 138 -21.55 14.20 5.13
C GLN A 138 -21.85 13.01 4.20
N ALA A 139 -22.07 13.27 2.91
CA ALA A 139 -22.29 12.23 1.92
C ALA A 139 -21.01 11.43 1.61
N GLY A 140 -19.86 12.11 1.60
CA GLY A 140 -18.54 11.48 1.47
C GLY A 140 -18.26 10.54 2.64
N GLN A 141 -18.46 11.01 3.88
CA GLN A 141 -18.30 10.20 5.08
C GLN A 141 -19.20 8.97 5.07
N ALA A 142 -20.49 9.12 4.73
CA ALA A 142 -21.41 7.97 4.66
C ALA A 142 -20.99 6.93 3.62
N SER A 143 -20.46 7.37 2.48
CA SER A 143 -19.95 6.49 1.43
C SER A 143 -18.68 5.76 1.86
N PHE A 144 -17.76 6.49 2.50
CA PHE A 144 -16.54 5.95 3.10
C PHE A 144 -16.88 4.89 4.17
N ASP A 145 -17.78 5.21 5.11
CA ASP A 145 -18.21 4.29 6.16
C ASP A 145 -18.82 3.01 5.58
N SER A 146 -19.63 3.13 4.52
CA SER A 146 -20.22 1.98 3.82
C SER A 146 -19.17 1.10 3.14
N MET A 147 -18.19 1.70 2.48
CA MET A 147 -17.06 1.00 1.86
C MET A 147 -16.24 0.25 2.92
N VAL A 148 -15.88 0.95 4.00
CA VAL A 148 -15.13 0.37 5.13
C VAL A 148 -15.92 -0.79 5.76
N GLN A 149 -17.22 -0.62 5.99
CA GLN A 149 -18.05 -1.68 6.57
C GLN A 149 -18.13 -2.90 5.65
N CYS A 150 -18.12 -2.72 4.32
CA CYS A 150 -18.00 -3.85 3.39
C CYS A 150 -16.70 -4.62 3.65
N VAL A 151 -15.56 -3.92 3.70
CA VAL A 151 -14.24 -4.54 3.94
C VAL A 151 -14.21 -5.25 5.29
N VAL A 152 -14.71 -4.62 6.35
CA VAL A 152 -14.81 -5.23 7.68
C VAL A 152 -15.61 -6.53 7.62
N ASN A 153 -16.77 -6.51 6.96
CA ASN A 153 -17.63 -7.68 6.84
C ASN A 153 -16.97 -8.80 6.03
N GLU A 154 -16.37 -8.48 4.88
CA GLU A 154 -15.67 -9.46 4.05
C GLU A 154 -14.52 -10.11 4.82
N TYR A 155 -13.68 -9.31 5.49
CA TYR A 155 -12.51 -9.85 6.16
C TYR A 155 -12.87 -10.65 7.43
N ASN A 156 -14.00 -10.36 8.06
CA ASN A 156 -14.58 -11.18 9.12
C ASN A 156 -15.01 -12.58 8.64
N GLU A 157 -15.08 -12.87 7.35
CA GLU A 157 -15.40 -14.22 6.85
C GLU A 157 -14.16 -15.14 6.80
N TYR A 158 -12.95 -14.58 6.92
CA TYR A 158 -11.73 -15.35 6.81
C TYR A 158 -11.31 -16.05 8.11
N ASN A 159 -10.87 -17.30 7.94
CA ASN A 159 -10.10 -18.03 8.93
C ASN A 159 -8.64 -18.10 8.48
N ALA A 160 -7.73 -17.92 9.42
CA ALA A 160 -6.30 -17.99 9.22
C ALA A 160 -5.68 -19.10 10.08
N THR A 161 -4.48 -19.54 9.69
CA THR A 161 -3.71 -20.55 10.42
C THR A 161 -2.36 -19.96 10.78
N ASP A 162 -1.96 -20.11 12.05
CA ASP A 162 -0.68 -19.63 12.54
C ASP A 162 0.47 -20.62 12.30
N ALA A 163 1.68 -20.25 12.72
CA ALA A 163 2.86 -21.11 12.67
C ALA A 163 2.74 -22.42 13.47
N LYS A 164 1.79 -22.53 14.40
CA LYS A 164 1.53 -23.70 15.26
C LYS A 164 0.32 -24.52 14.80
N ASN A 165 -0.22 -24.23 13.60
CA ASN A 165 -1.42 -24.85 13.04
C ASN A 165 -2.72 -24.59 13.81
N ASN A 166 -2.78 -23.56 14.65
CA ASN A 166 -4.03 -23.11 15.26
C ASN A 166 -4.83 -22.26 14.27
N THR A 167 -6.13 -22.51 14.19
CA THR A 167 -7.04 -21.71 13.37
C THR A 167 -7.63 -20.57 14.20
N PHE A 168 -7.60 -19.35 13.65
CA PHE A 168 -8.22 -18.18 14.25
C PHE A 168 -9.01 -17.38 13.21
N LYS A 169 -10.00 -16.62 13.69
CA LYS A 169 -10.82 -15.75 12.84
C LYS A 169 -10.13 -14.40 12.66
N VAL A 170 -10.11 -13.89 11.44
CA VAL A 170 -9.60 -12.54 11.17
C VAL A 170 -10.57 -11.52 11.77
N ASN A 171 -10.03 -10.51 12.44
CA ASN A 171 -10.81 -9.37 12.92
C ASN A 171 -10.79 -8.28 11.83
N GLY A 172 -11.85 -8.22 11.03
CA GLY A 172 -11.98 -7.26 9.93
C GLY A 172 -11.98 -5.81 10.40
N ALA A 173 -12.48 -5.52 11.61
CA ALA A 173 -12.47 -4.17 12.16
C ALA A 173 -11.05 -3.73 12.57
N GLN A 174 -10.30 -4.64 13.21
CA GLN A 174 -8.90 -4.38 13.58
C GLN A 174 -7.99 -4.19 12.36
N THR A 175 -8.28 -4.91 11.28
CA THR A 175 -7.44 -4.92 10.07
C THR A 175 -7.93 -3.97 8.97
N ALA A 176 -8.98 -3.19 9.24
CA ALA A 176 -9.68 -2.41 8.22
C ALA A 176 -8.78 -1.42 7.48
N GLY A 177 -7.92 -0.68 8.20
CA GLY A 177 -7.01 0.29 7.59
C GLY A 177 -6.07 -0.36 6.57
N GLU A 178 -5.39 -1.44 6.99
CA GLU A 178 -4.49 -2.22 6.15
C GLU A 178 -5.19 -2.87 4.95
N ASN A 179 -6.39 -3.39 5.17
CA ASN A 179 -7.17 -4.04 4.11
C ASN A 179 -7.66 -3.01 3.07
N VAL A 180 -8.09 -1.82 3.52
CA VAL A 180 -8.45 -0.69 2.63
C VAL A 180 -7.22 -0.24 1.85
N ALA A 181 -6.06 -0.13 2.51
CA ALA A 181 -4.79 0.23 1.90
C ALA A 181 -4.32 -0.77 0.84
N ASP A 182 -4.42 -2.08 1.09
CA ASP A 182 -4.11 -3.11 0.09
C ASP A 182 -5.02 -3.03 -1.15
N ASN A 183 -6.34 -2.88 -0.94
CA ASN A 183 -7.32 -2.85 -2.01
C ASN A 183 -7.18 -1.58 -2.88
N GLY A 184 -7.09 -0.41 -2.26
CA GLY A 184 -6.89 0.86 -2.96
C GLY A 184 -5.51 0.93 -3.62
N GLY A 185 -4.47 0.47 -2.92
CA GLY A 185 -3.08 0.53 -3.37
C GLY A 185 -2.81 -0.36 -4.58
N LEU A 186 -3.40 -1.56 -4.62
CA LEU A 186 -3.30 -2.42 -5.81
C LEU A 186 -4.00 -1.79 -7.02
N ARG A 187 -5.16 -1.14 -6.83
CA ARG A 187 -5.86 -0.40 -7.89
C ARG A 187 -5.03 0.76 -8.44
N ALA A 188 -4.48 1.57 -7.54
CA ALA A 188 -3.56 2.66 -7.87
C ALA A 188 -2.38 2.16 -8.71
N ALA A 189 -1.71 1.11 -8.23
CA ALA A 189 -0.55 0.53 -8.91
C ALA A 189 -0.89 -0.08 -10.27
N TYR A 190 -2.06 -0.73 -10.41
CA TYR A 190 -2.48 -1.32 -11.68
C TYR A 190 -2.84 -0.26 -12.72
N ASN A 191 -3.48 0.84 -12.30
CA ASN A 191 -3.74 1.97 -13.19
C ASN A 191 -2.41 2.59 -13.65
N ALA A 192 -1.47 2.82 -12.73
CA ALA A 192 -0.12 3.33 -13.05
C ALA A 192 0.62 2.43 -14.02
N PHE A 193 0.56 1.11 -13.78
CA PHE A 193 1.07 0.12 -14.71
C PHE A 193 0.48 0.28 -16.12
N LEU A 194 -0.85 0.40 -16.28
CA LEU A 194 -1.47 0.54 -17.59
C LEU A 194 -1.20 1.90 -18.28
N SER A 195 -0.85 2.92 -17.51
CA SER A 195 -0.46 4.23 -18.06
C SER A 195 1.00 4.28 -18.55
N ASP A 196 1.81 3.30 -18.14
CA ASP A 196 3.22 3.23 -18.49
C ASP A 196 3.39 3.02 -20.00
N PRO A 197 4.18 3.83 -20.73
CA PRO A 197 4.36 3.66 -22.17
C PRO A 197 4.93 2.28 -22.57
N GLU A 198 5.65 1.60 -21.66
CA GLU A 198 6.22 0.29 -21.87
C GLU A 198 5.38 -0.84 -21.26
N TRP A 199 4.16 -0.59 -20.75
CA TRP A 199 3.35 -1.58 -20.01
C TRP A 199 3.14 -2.89 -20.78
N ASN A 200 2.96 -2.79 -22.10
CA ASN A 200 2.71 -3.93 -22.98
C ASN A 200 3.99 -4.49 -23.64
N LYS A 201 5.17 -3.98 -23.26
CA LYS A 201 6.44 -4.44 -23.80
C LYS A 201 6.65 -5.91 -23.43
N PRO A 202 7.12 -6.77 -24.36
CA PRO A 202 7.48 -8.13 -24.02
C PRO A 202 8.60 -8.16 -22.99
N PHE A 203 8.50 -9.04 -22.00
CA PHE A 203 9.55 -9.30 -21.02
C PHE A 203 10.22 -10.66 -21.29
N PRO A 204 11.48 -10.86 -20.84
CA PRO A 204 12.12 -12.18 -20.89
C PRO A 204 11.32 -13.20 -20.08
N ARG A 205 10.75 -14.20 -20.76
CA ARG A 205 9.97 -15.26 -20.12
C ARG A 205 10.83 -16.48 -19.86
N THR A 206 10.82 -16.96 -18.61
CA THR A 206 11.31 -18.31 -18.33
C THR A 206 10.34 -19.34 -18.93
N PRO A 207 10.74 -20.61 -19.13
CA PRO A 207 9.82 -21.65 -19.61
C PRO A 207 8.54 -21.78 -18.76
N LYS A 208 8.59 -21.44 -17.46
CA LYS A 208 7.44 -21.46 -16.55
C LYS A 208 6.48 -20.28 -16.74
N LEU A 209 6.93 -19.20 -17.37
CA LEU A 209 6.15 -17.97 -17.62
C LEU A 209 5.89 -17.73 -19.11
N LYS A 210 6.09 -18.74 -19.96
CA LYS A 210 6.07 -18.61 -21.43
C LYS A 210 4.75 -18.05 -21.98
N ASP A 211 3.63 -18.40 -21.34
CA ASP A 211 2.28 -18.00 -21.76
C ASP A 211 1.70 -16.90 -20.85
N THR A 212 2.51 -16.33 -19.96
CA THR A 212 2.08 -15.31 -19.00
C THR A 212 2.02 -13.93 -19.66
N THR A 213 0.84 -13.30 -19.58
CA THR A 213 0.63 -11.91 -20.04
C THR A 213 1.25 -10.90 -19.07
N ASN A 214 1.37 -9.64 -19.47
CA ASN A 214 1.87 -8.59 -18.57
C ASN A 214 0.90 -8.35 -17.40
N GLU A 215 -0.40 -8.39 -17.65
CA GLU A 215 -1.43 -8.28 -16.61
C GLU A 215 -1.35 -9.44 -15.62
N GLN A 216 -1.19 -10.68 -16.11
CA GLN A 216 -0.97 -11.82 -15.22
C GLN A 216 0.33 -11.68 -14.42
N LEU A 217 1.41 -11.19 -15.06
CA LEU A 217 2.68 -10.96 -14.38
C LEU A 217 2.55 -9.92 -13.26
N PHE A 218 1.75 -8.86 -13.45
CA PHE A 218 1.48 -7.86 -12.42
C PHE A 218 0.93 -8.50 -11.15
N PHE A 219 -0.11 -9.32 -11.27
CA PHE A 219 -0.72 -9.98 -10.11
C PHE A 219 0.17 -11.06 -9.49
N LEU A 220 0.99 -11.75 -10.30
CA LEU A 220 1.99 -12.67 -9.79
C LEU A 220 3.09 -11.95 -9.00
N ALA A 221 3.49 -10.76 -9.45
CA ALA A 221 4.46 -9.92 -8.74
C ALA A 221 3.91 -9.39 -7.42
N PHE A 222 2.65 -8.96 -7.38
CA PHE A 222 1.95 -8.60 -6.15
C PHE A 222 1.95 -9.73 -5.12
N ASN A 223 1.56 -10.94 -5.54
CA ASN A 223 1.53 -12.10 -4.66
C ASN A 223 2.92 -12.50 -4.12
N ARG A 224 4.00 -12.21 -4.86
CA ARG A 224 5.36 -12.60 -4.47
C ARG A 224 5.78 -11.99 -3.13
N TYR A 225 5.38 -10.74 -2.86
CA TYR A 225 5.70 -10.05 -1.61
C TYR A 225 5.15 -10.77 -0.37
N PHE A 226 3.99 -11.42 -0.52
CA PHE A 226 3.26 -12.08 0.55
C PHE A 226 3.62 -13.57 0.72
N CYS A 227 4.61 -14.07 -0.03
CA CYS A 227 5.08 -15.45 0.08
C CYS A 227 6.01 -15.65 1.29
N ILE A 228 5.48 -15.40 2.49
CA ILE A 228 6.20 -15.44 3.78
C ILE A 228 5.50 -16.47 4.70
N PRO A 229 6.25 -17.21 5.54
CA PRO A 229 5.64 -18.12 6.52
C PRO A 229 4.62 -17.40 7.44
N PRO A 230 3.57 -18.11 7.90
CA PRO A 230 2.61 -17.54 8.85
C PRO A 230 3.30 -17.14 10.16
N PHE A 231 2.85 -16.04 10.75
CA PHE A 231 3.33 -15.57 12.05
C PHE A 231 2.65 -16.32 13.22
N ASP A 232 3.16 -16.15 14.44
CA ASP A 232 2.59 -16.75 15.67
C ASP A 232 1.24 -16.10 16.01
N ALA A 233 0.16 -16.88 16.19
CA ALA A 233 -1.19 -16.34 16.49
C ALA A 233 -1.22 -15.50 17.76
N SER A 234 -0.29 -15.71 18.70
CA SER A 234 -0.21 -14.86 19.91
C SER A 234 0.01 -13.38 19.59
N LEU A 235 0.51 -13.06 18.40
CA LEU A 235 0.68 -11.69 17.91
C LEU A 235 -0.57 -11.16 17.18
N ALA A 236 -1.52 -12.02 16.80
CA ALA A 236 -2.67 -11.65 15.97
C ALA A 236 -3.56 -10.59 16.64
N SER A 237 -3.70 -10.60 17.96
CA SER A 237 -4.47 -9.58 18.69
C SER A 237 -3.81 -8.20 18.68
N HIS A 238 -2.53 -8.10 18.34
CA HIS A 238 -1.77 -6.84 18.27
C HIS A 238 -1.35 -6.48 16.85
N TYR A 239 -1.62 -7.35 15.88
CA TYR A 239 -1.20 -7.17 14.51
C TYR A 239 -2.32 -6.49 13.72
N VAL A 240 -2.03 -5.32 13.17
CA VAL A 240 -3.01 -4.52 12.41
C VAL A 240 -3.20 -5.03 10.99
N HIS A 241 -2.30 -5.88 10.48
CA HIS A 241 -2.46 -6.44 9.14
C HIS A 241 -3.19 -7.78 9.16
N SER A 242 -3.98 -8.02 8.13
CA SER A 242 -4.46 -9.37 7.84
C SER A 242 -3.28 -10.32 7.59
N PRO A 243 -3.43 -11.63 7.87
CA PRO A 243 -2.43 -12.62 7.48
C PRO A 243 -2.12 -12.58 5.97
N TYR A 244 -0.85 -12.78 5.60
CA TYR A 244 -0.36 -12.54 4.24
C TYR A 244 -1.19 -13.17 3.12
N LYS A 245 -1.62 -14.42 3.30
CA LYS A 245 -2.51 -15.11 2.33
C LYS A 245 -3.86 -14.42 2.17
N ILE A 246 -4.41 -13.87 3.25
CA ILE A 246 -5.69 -13.17 3.27
C ILE A 246 -5.55 -11.78 2.67
N ARG A 247 -4.42 -11.08 2.88
CA ARG A 247 -4.11 -9.83 2.17
C ARG A 247 -4.20 -10.04 0.66
N VAL A 248 -3.56 -11.10 0.13
CA VAL A 248 -3.65 -11.44 -1.30
C VAL A 248 -5.08 -11.78 -1.72
N LEU A 249 -5.74 -12.70 -1.03
CA LEU A 249 -7.05 -13.21 -1.45
C LEU A 249 -8.16 -12.16 -1.36
N GLY A 250 -8.20 -11.38 -0.28
CA GLY A 250 -9.17 -10.31 -0.07
C GLY A 250 -8.98 -9.18 -1.07
N THR A 251 -7.74 -8.84 -1.40
CA THR A 251 -7.46 -7.80 -2.40
C THR A 251 -7.83 -8.24 -3.82
N LEU A 252 -7.41 -9.44 -4.23
CA LEU A 252 -7.60 -9.89 -5.62
C LEU A 252 -9.08 -10.18 -5.97
N ARG A 253 -9.88 -10.66 -5.01
CA ARG A 253 -11.31 -10.94 -5.25
C ARG A 253 -12.14 -9.68 -5.47
N ASN A 254 -11.69 -8.54 -4.95
CA ASN A 254 -12.34 -7.23 -5.07
C ASN A 254 -11.92 -6.49 -6.35
N PHE A 255 -11.08 -7.10 -7.19
CA PHE A 255 -10.45 -6.42 -8.30
C PHE A 255 -10.74 -7.09 -9.64
N GLU A 256 -11.70 -6.54 -10.38
CA GLU A 256 -12.18 -7.08 -11.65
C GLU A 256 -11.07 -7.34 -12.71
N PRO A 257 -10.02 -6.51 -12.84
CA PRO A 257 -8.90 -6.80 -13.74
C PRO A 257 -8.16 -8.12 -13.42
N PHE A 258 -8.08 -8.53 -12.15
CA PHE A 258 -7.54 -9.85 -11.80
C PHE A 258 -8.41 -10.98 -12.36
N ARG A 259 -9.73 -10.89 -12.16
CA ARG A 259 -10.69 -11.85 -12.73
C ARG A 259 -10.53 -11.97 -14.25
N LYS A 260 -10.38 -10.83 -14.95
CA LYS A 260 -10.17 -10.79 -16.41
C LYS A 260 -8.84 -11.42 -16.81
N ALA A 261 -7.74 -11.05 -16.16
CA ALA A 261 -6.40 -11.55 -16.48
C ALA A 261 -6.26 -13.07 -16.36
N PHE A 262 -6.96 -13.70 -15.40
CA PHE A 262 -6.91 -15.14 -15.16
C PHE A 262 -8.14 -15.90 -15.66
N ASN A 263 -9.07 -15.23 -16.35
CA ASN A 263 -10.34 -15.82 -16.80
C ASN A 263 -11.08 -16.55 -15.66
N CYS A 264 -11.10 -15.96 -14.46
CA CYS A 264 -11.77 -16.58 -13.32
C CYS A 264 -13.30 -16.62 -13.59
N PRO A 265 -13.96 -17.78 -13.40
CA PRO A 265 -15.41 -17.86 -13.54
C PRO A 265 -16.12 -16.90 -12.59
N VAL A 266 -17.17 -16.26 -13.07
CA VAL A 266 -18.07 -15.46 -12.23
C VAL A 266 -18.67 -16.38 -11.15
N ASN A 267 -18.83 -15.84 -9.94
CA ASN A 267 -19.31 -16.56 -8.76
C ASN A 267 -18.38 -17.70 -8.31
N SER A 268 -17.10 -17.62 -8.68
CA SER A 268 -16.07 -18.50 -8.12
C SER A 268 -15.50 -17.95 -6.83
N LYS A 269 -14.73 -18.78 -6.11
CA LYS A 269 -14.00 -18.40 -4.90
C LYS A 269 -13.13 -17.14 -5.07
N TYR A 270 -12.61 -16.92 -6.27
CA TYR A 270 -11.67 -15.83 -6.58
C TYR A 270 -12.32 -14.65 -7.32
N ALA A 271 -13.60 -14.77 -7.67
CA ALA A 271 -14.39 -13.74 -8.34
C ALA A 271 -15.87 -13.87 -7.92
N PRO A 272 -16.18 -13.60 -6.63
CA PRO A 272 -17.53 -13.71 -6.11
C PRO A 272 -18.42 -12.58 -6.64
N GLU A 273 -19.73 -12.83 -6.73
CA GLU A 273 -20.71 -11.79 -7.09
C GLU A 273 -20.63 -10.60 -6.13
N LYS A 274 -20.62 -10.92 -4.83
CA LYS A 274 -20.49 -9.95 -3.74
C LYS A 274 -19.02 -9.76 -3.41
N HIS A 275 -18.56 -8.54 -3.60
CA HIS A 275 -17.20 -8.09 -3.33
C HIS A 275 -17.25 -6.61 -2.95
N CYS A 276 -16.16 -6.09 -2.39
CA CYS A 276 -16.08 -4.71 -1.95
C CYS A 276 -15.44 -3.82 -3.01
N ASP A 277 -16.13 -2.74 -3.38
CA ASP A 277 -15.63 -1.72 -4.30
C ASP A 277 -14.83 -0.65 -3.55
N VAL A 278 -13.59 -0.97 -3.20
CA VAL A 278 -12.68 -0.03 -2.50
C VAL A 278 -12.08 0.94 -3.50
N TYR A 279 -12.40 2.23 -3.36
CA TYR A 279 -11.96 3.32 -4.26
C TYR A 279 -12.16 3.00 -5.76
N ALA A 280 -13.20 2.23 -6.08
CA ALA A 280 -13.57 1.90 -7.44
C ALA A 280 -14.50 2.98 -8.02
N PRO A 281 -14.34 3.37 -9.30
CA PRO A 281 -15.35 4.19 -9.96
C PRO A 281 -16.68 3.43 -10.03
N SER A 282 -17.78 4.12 -9.75
CA SER A 282 -19.14 3.54 -9.73
C SER A 282 -19.64 3.10 -11.11
N ASP A 283 -18.99 3.53 -12.20
CA ASP A 283 -19.37 3.22 -13.59
C ASP A 283 -18.13 2.93 -14.46
N ALA A 284 -18.18 1.86 -15.27
CA ALA A 284 -17.10 1.51 -16.21
C ALA A 284 -16.87 2.54 -17.34
N GLN A 285 -17.72 3.57 -17.43
CA GLN A 285 -17.58 4.71 -18.35
C GLN A 285 -16.98 5.96 -17.68
N SER A 286 -16.82 5.99 -16.36
CA SER A 286 -16.18 7.08 -15.61
C SER A 286 -14.69 6.83 -15.34
N VAL A 287 -14.01 6.19 -16.30
CA VAL A 287 -12.55 5.96 -16.29
C VAL A 287 -11.75 7.27 -16.24
N ASN A 288 -12.42 8.42 -16.41
CA ASN A 288 -11.91 9.76 -16.12
C ASN A 288 -12.16 10.24 -14.67
N SER A 289 -12.41 9.34 -13.71
CA SER A 289 -12.51 9.74 -12.31
C SER A 289 -11.13 10.07 -11.76
N ASN A 290 -10.99 11.28 -11.20
CA ASN A 290 -9.71 11.86 -10.80
C ASN A 290 -8.96 11.05 -9.71
N VAL A 291 -9.56 10.03 -9.06
CA VAL A 291 -8.84 9.11 -8.13
C VAL A 291 -7.88 8.20 -8.92
N ALA A 292 -8.31 7.74 -10.09
CA ALA A 292 -7.42 7.06 -11.03
C ALA A 292 -6.33 8.03 -11.50
N ALA A 293 -6.68 9.25 -11.90
CA ALA A 293 -5.71 10.26 -12.37
C ALA A 293 -4.66 10.69 -11.31
N LEU A 294 -5.03 10.79 -10.03
CA LEU A 294 -4.13 11.23 -8.95
C LEU A 294 -3.18 10.13 -8.47
N SER A 295 -3.67 8.88 -8.34
CA SER A 295 -2.83 7.72 -8.02
C SER A 295 -1.87 7.37 -9.17
N LEU A 296 -2.25 7.72 -10.40
CA LEU A 296 -1.43 7.62 -11.61
C LEU A 296 -0.19 8.55 -11.54
N PHE A 297 -0.31 9.80 -11.09
CA PHE A 297 0.81 10.75 -11.08
C PHE A 297 1.90 10.40 -10.06
N SER A 298 1.53 10.06 -8.83
CA SER A 298 2.52 9.79 -7.77
C SER A 298 3.27 8.48 -8.01
N VAL A 299 2.56 7.39 -8.35
CA VAL A 299 3.22 6.10 -8.59
C VAL A 299 4.08 6.15 -9.86
N SER A 300 3.60 6.77 -10.95
CA SER A 300 4.36 6.85 -12.20
C SER A 300 5.58 7.78 -12.09
N LEU A 301 5.47 8.92 -11.37
CA LEU A 301 6.61 9.82 -11.13
C LEU A 301 7.71 9.12 -10.33
N ILE A 302 7.35 8.35 -9.29
CA ILE A 302 8.32 7.58 -8.50
C ILE A 302 8.98 6.49 -9.33
N MET A 303 8.21 5.77 -10.16
CA MET A 303 8.76 4.73 -11.04
C MET A 303 9.61 5.26 -12.18
N THR A 304 9.52 6.56 -12.50
CA THR A 304 10.41 7.22 -13.48
C THR A 304 11.74 7.66 -12.84
N VAL A 305 11.78 7.83 -11.52
CA VAL A 305 12.98 8.20 -10.74
C VAL A 305 13.77 6.98 -10.27
N LEU A 306 13.11 5.82 -10.17
CA LEU A 306 13.71 4.49 -9.90
C LEU A 306 14.23 3.82 -11.17
#